data_AF-A0A536HEM5-F1
#
_entry.id   AF-A0A536HEM5-F1
#
_cell.length_a   1.000
_cell.length_b   1.000
_cell.length_c   1.000
_cell.angle_alpha   90.00
_cell.angle_beta   90.00
_cell.angle_gamma   90.00
#
_symmetry.space_group_name_H-M   'P 1'
#
loop_
_entity.id
_entity.type
_entity.pdbx_description
1 polymer ?
#
loop_
_entity_poly.entity_id
_entity_poly.type
_entity_poly.pdbx_seq_one_letter_code
_entity_poly.pdbx_strand_id
1 'polypeptide(L)'
;GRLAAPERIVAAIEAVVADRRNLEGLRVVVSAGGTREPVDPVRYVGNFSSGKMGRALAETAAARGADVTLVTTVPTNPEGITEVAVTSAAEMLTALKTACAGADVLVMAAAVADYAPDKVAASKLRRTDQPIDLHLRPNVDVLKSLGPRRGLFRVGFAAET
;
A
#
# COMPACT_ATOMS: atom_id res chain seq x y z
N GLY A 1 4.87 -30.87 7.74
CA GLY A 1 5.14 -29.71 6.86
C GLY A 1 5.48 -30.23 5.48
N ARG A 2 5.02 -29.55 4.41
CA ARG A 2 5.49 -29.85 3.04
C ARG A 2 6.69 -28.97 2.72
N LEU A 3 7.68 -29.54 2.01
CA LEU A 3 8.77 -28.75 1.45
C LEU A 3 8.19 -27.69 0.50
N ALA A 4 8.79 -26.50 0.50
CA ALA A 4 8.53 -25.50 -0.53
C ALA A 4 8.92 -26.06 -1.92
N ALA A 5 8.31 -25.52 -2.98
CA ALA A 5 8.67 -25.92 -4.34
C ALA A 5 10.18 -25.64 -4.60
N PRO A 6 10.90 -26.52 -5.33
CA PRO A 6 12.34 -26.38 -5.56
C PRO A 6 12.75 -25.01 -6.10
N GLU A 7 11.91 -24.40 -6.94
CA GLU A 7 12.15 -23.09 -7.55
C GLU A 7 12.19 -21.98 -6.48
N ARG A 8 11.33 -22.09 -5.47
CA ARG A 8 11.28 -21.16 -4.33
C ARG A 8 12.52 -21.30 -3.44
N ILE A 9 13.04 -22.51 -3.32
CA ILE A 9 14.24 -22.82 -2.53
C ILE A 9 15.49 -22.28 -3.25
N VAL A 10 15.63 -22.54 -4.54
CA VAL A 10 16.75 -22.03 -5.35
C VAL A 10 16.76 -20.51 -5.38
N ALA A 11 15.62 -19.86 -5.60
CA ALA A 11 15.53 -18.39 -5.59
C ALA A 11 15.94 -17.78 -4.24
N ALA A 12 15.60 -18.43 -3.12
CA ALA A 12 16.03 -17.99 -1.80
C ALA A 12 17.56 -18.13 -1.63
N ILE A 13 18.15 -19.23 -2.10
CA ILE A 13 19.61 -19.44 -2.07
C ILE A 13 20.32 -18.41 -2.94
N GLU A 14 19.89 -18.19 -4.17
CA GLU A 14 20.49 -17.20 -5.07
C GLU A 14 20.41 -15.78 -4.51
N ALA A 15 19.29 -15.41 -3.88
CA ALA A 15 19.15 -14.12 -3.22
C ALA A 15 20.16 -13.94 -2.06
N VAL A 16 20.40 -15.00 -1.29
CA VAL A 16 21.40 -14.99 -0.20
C VAL A 16 22.82 -14.95 -0.75
N VAL A 17 23.13 -15.75 -1.77
CA VAL A 17 24.49 -15.88 -2.34
C VAL A 17 24.91 -14.64 -3.15
N ALA A 18 23.95 -13.96 -3.77
CA ALA A 18 24.25 -12.78 -4.60
C ALA A 18 24.68 -11.53 -3.80
N ASP A 19 24.67 -11.59 -2.47
CA ASP A 19 25.00 -10.50 -1.52
C ASP A 19 24.67 -9.10 -2.06
N ARG A 20 23.41 -8.93 -2.47
CA ARG A 20 22.92 -7.65 -3.00
C ARG A 20 22.37 -6.79 -1.87
N ARG A 21 23.13 -6.64 -0.78
CA ARG A 21 22.83 -5.69 0.30
C ARG A 21 23.06 -4.24 -0.12
N ASN A 22 22.78 -3.92 -1.38
CA ASN A 22 23.01 -2.63 -1.98
C ASN A 22 21.99 -1.55 -1.56
N LEU A 23 21.00 -1.92 -0.74
CA LEU A 23 20.08 -0.98 -0.09
C LEU A 23 20.35 -0.86 1.42
N GLU A 24 21.45 -1.43 1.92
CA GLU A 24 21.84 -1.29 3.33
C GLU A 24 22.00 0.18 3.72
N GLY A 25 21.44 0.54 4.87
CA GLY A 25 21.43 1.91 5.39
C GLY A 25 20.33 2.82 4.80
N LEU A 26 19.58 2.36 3.80
CA LEU A 26 18.46 3.12 3.25
C LEU A 26 17.15 2.82 3.98
N ARG A 27 16.34 3.87 4.18
CA ARG A 27 14.97 3.78 4.68
C ARG A 27 13.97 3.83 3.54
N VAL A 28 13.29 2.71 3.29
CA VAL A 28 12.38 2.52 2.15
C VAL A 28 10.95 2.44 2.65
N VAL A 29 10.07 3.29 2.11
CA VAL A 29 8.63 3.26 2.36
C VAL A 29 7.92 2.73 1.13
N VAL A 30 7.04 1.75 1.31
CA VAL A 30 6.23 1.18 0.24
C VAL A 30 4.75 1.29 0.59
N SER A 31 3.90 1.76 -0.33
CA SER A 31 2.45 1.64 -0.19
C SER A 31 1.91 0.44 -0.98
N ALA A 32 0.91 -0.27 -0.44
CA ALA A 32 0.33 -1.43 -1.10
C ALA A 32 -1.18 -1.58 -0.87
N GLY A 33 -1.86 -2.27 -1.79
CA GLY A 33 -3.28 -2.58 -1.70
C GLY A 33 -4.18 -1.48 -2.26
N GLY A 34 -5.48 -1.78 -2.39
CA GLY A 34 -6.50 -0.82 -2.80
C GLY A 34 -7.15 -0.16 -1.59
N THR A 35 -7.33 1.17 -1.60
CA THR A 35 -8.06 1.85 -0.53
C THR A 35 -9.55 1.55 -0.58
N ARG A 36 -10.19 1.63 0.58
CA ARG A 36 -11.60 1.31 0.78
C ARG A 36 -12.30 2.52 1.39
N GLU A 37 -13.01 3.25 0.55
CA GLU A 37 -13.74 4.45 0.95
C GLU A 37 -15.16 4.05 1.39
N PRO A 38 -15.52 4.17 2.68
CA PRO A 38 -16.73 3.56 3.22
C PRO A 38 -17.99 4.24 2.68
N VAL A 39 -18.96 3.42 2.25
CA VAL A 39 -20.33 3.85 1.94
C VAL A 39 -21.19 3.72 3.19
N ASP A 40 -21.06 2.59 3.88
CA ASP A 40 -21.69 2.26 5.15
C ASP A 40 -20.75 1.28 5.92
N PRO A 41 -21.10 0.77 7.13
CA PRO A 41 -20.21 -0.11 7.88
C PRO A 41 -19.89 -1.46 7.23
N VAL A 42 -20.49 -1.79 6.07
CA VAL A 42 -20.38 -3.10 5.41
C VAL A 42 -19.92 -2.96 3.94
N ARG A 43 -20.09 -1.78 3.33
CA ARG A 43 -19.83 -1.52 1.91
C ARG A 43 -18.81 -0.40 1.73
N TYR A 44 -18.01 -0.48 0.67
CA TYR A 44 -17.02 0.54 0.32
C TYR A 44 -16.90 0.71 -1.20
N VAL A 45 -16.38 1.86 -1.63
CA VAL A 45 -15.86 2.13 -2.97
C VAL A 45 -14.35 1.92 -2.94
N GLY A 46 -13.78 1.24 -3.93
CA GLY A 46 -12.34 0.99 -3.96
C GLY A 46 -11.88 0.42 -5.30
N ASN A 47 -10.57 0.25 -5.43
CA ASN A 47 -9.94 -0.21 -6.66
C ASN A 47 -9.49 -1.67 -6.57
N PHE A 48 -9.41 -2.34 -7.72
CA PHE A 48 -8.90 -3.70 -7.82
C PHE A 48 -7.39 -3.75 -7.59
N SER A 49 -6.98 -3.96 -6.34
CA SER A 49 -5.59 -4.23 -6.01
C SER A 49 -5.50 -5.27 -4.91
N SER A 50 -4.79 -6.36 -5.20
CA SER A 50 -4.49 -7.41 -4.23
C SER A 50 -3.31 -7.07 -3.33
N GLY A 51 -2.62 -5.93 -3.55
CA GLY A 51 -1.41 -5.51 -2.84
C GLY A 51 -0.17 -6.39 -3.04
N LYS A 52 -0.26 -7.46 -3.83
CA LYS A 52 0.82 -8.45 -4.02
C LYS A 52 2.10 -7.81 -4.57
N MET A 53 1.97 -6.88 -5.54
CA MET A 53 3.11 -6.18 -6.12
C MET A 53 3.83 -5.31 -5.08
N GLY A 54 3.09 -4.45 -4.36
CA GLY A 54 3.66 -3.58 -3.32
C GLY A 54 4.32 -4.40 -2.21
N ARG A 55 3.71 -5.51 -1.78
CA ARG A 55 4.34 -6.40 -0.79
C ARG A 55 5.64 -7.03 -1.32
N ALA A 56 5.64 -7.56 -2.54
CA ALA A 56 6.84 -8.15 -3.12
C ALA A 56 7.99 -7.13 -3.25
N LEU A 57 7.67 -5.86 -3.54
CA LEU A 57 8.64 -4.78 -3.56
C LEU A 57 9.22 -4.51 -2.16
N ALA A 58 8.37 -4.49 -1.13
CA ALA A 58 8.80 -4.31 0.27
C ALA A 58 9.70 -5.47 0.74
N GLU A 59 9.29 -6.72 0.50
CA GLU A 59 10.07 -7.93 0.80
C GLU A 59 11.42 -7.94 0.08
N THR A 60 11.44 -7.54 -1.19
CA THR A 60 12.68 -7.46 -1.96
C THR A 60 13.61 -6.35 -1.44
N ALA A 61 13.07 -5.21 -1.02
CA ALA A 61 13.87 -4.13 -0.45
C ALA A 61 14.51 -4.55 0.89
N ALA A 62 13.73 -5.21 1.76
CA ALA A 62 14.21 -5.73 3.03
C ALA A 62 15.28 -6.81 2.84
N ALA A 63 15.06 -7.75 1.90
CA ALA A 63 16.04 -8.79 1.54
C ALA A 63 17.36 -8.20 1.01
N ARG A 64 17.33 -6.98 0.45
CA ARG A 64 18.52 -6.22 0.00
C ARG A 64 19.08 -5.28 1.08
N GLY A 65 18.67 -5.45 2.34
CA GLY A 65 19.24 -4.77 3.50
C GLY A 65 18.62 -3.43 3.87
N ALA A 66 17.54 -2.98 3.22
CA ALA A 66 16.87 -1.74 3.59
C ALA A 66 16.10 -1.86 4.91
N ASP A 67 15.95 -0.75 5.63
CA ASP A 67 14.96 -0.59 6.69
C ASP A 67 13.61 -0.22 6.04
N VAL A 68 12.65 -1.15 6.09
CA VAL A 68 11.41 -1.06 5.30
C VAL A 68 10.19 -0.77 6.17
N THR A 69 9.42 0.24 5.76
CA THR A 69 8.06 0.47 6.24
C THR A 69 7.05 0.20 5.12
N LEU A 70 6.13 -0.74 5.34
CA LEU A 70 5.03 -1.07 4.44
C LEU A 70 3.72 -0.47 4.94
N VAL A 71 3.17 0.51 4.22
CA VAL A 71 1.83 1.07 4.48
C VAL A 71 0.82 0.35 3.59
N THR A 72 -0.10 -0.44 4.16
CA THR A 72 -0.89 -1.38 3.38
C THR A 72 -2.34 -1.51 3.83
N THR A 73 -3.24 -1.76 2.86
CA THR A 73 -4.64 -2.15 3.13
C THR A 73 -4.86 -3.65 3.25
N VAL A 74 -3.80 -4.43 3.06
CA VAL A 74 -3.80 -5.89 3.12
C VAL A 74 -2.63 -6.38 3.98
N PRO A 75 -2.66 -6.12 5.31
CA PRO A 75 -1.56 -6.47 6.19
C PRO A 75 -1.34 -7.99 6.26
N THR A 76 -0.08 -8.39 6.32
CA THR A 76 0.34 -9.79 6.43
C THR A 76 1.44 -10.04 7.47
N ASN A 77 1.91 -8.99 8.14
CA ASN A 77 2.96 -9.00 9.15
C ASN A 77 4.23 -9.79 8.71
N PRO A 78 4.87 -9.44 7.58
CA PRO A 78 6.10 -10.09 7.17
C PRO A 78 7.24 -9.82 8.17
N GLU A 79 8.07 -10.82 8.43
CA GLU A 79 9.26 -10.66 9.30
C GLU A 79 10.23 -9.64 8.71
N GLY A 80 10.85 -8.83 9.57
CA GLY A 80 11.87 -7.85 9.17
C GLY A 80 11.34 -6.60 8.47
N ILE A 81 10.02 -6.39 8.43
CA ILE A 81 9.39 -5.20 7.84
C ILE A 81 8.45 -4.57 8.86
N THR A 82 8.53 -3.25 9.03
CA THR A 82 7.56 -2.50 9.83
C THR A 82 6.28 -2.31 9.01
N GLU A 83 5.17 -2.94 9.41
CA GLU A 83 3.90 -2.83 8.69
C GLU A 83 2.94 -1.85 9.38
N VAL A 84 2.33 -0.96 8.60
CA VAL A 84 1.31 0.00 9.04
C VAL A 84 0.02 -0.27 8.28
N ALA A 85 -0.95 -0.86 8.99
CA ALA A 85 -2.26 -1.15 8.42
C ALA A 85 -3.10 0.13 8.29
N VAL A 86 -3.71 0.32 7.13
CA VAL A 86 -4.62 1.42 6.81
C VAL A 86 -5.81 0.90 6.02
N THR A 87 -6.88 1.67 5.90
CA THR A 87 -8.07 1.27 5.12
C THR A 87 -8.41 2.28 4.03
N SER A 88 -8.34 3.58 4.33
CA SER A 88 -8.74 4.66 3.42
C SER A 88 -7.55 5.44 2.85
N ALA A 89 -7.80 6.22 1.80
CA ALA A 89 -6.80 7.15 1.25
C ALA A 89 -6.31 8.18 2.29
N ALA A 90 -7.20 8.65 3.17
CA ALA A 90 -6.86 9.61 4.22
C ALA A 90 -5.94 9.01 5.30
N GLU A 91 -6.23 7.79 5.74
CA GLU A 91 -5.35 7.04 6.65
C GLU A 91 -4.00 6.76 6.00
N MET A 92 -4.00 6.34 4.73
CA MET A 92 -2.78 6.09 3.97
C MET A 92 -1.92 7.35 3.85
N LEU A 93 -2.51 8.51 3.52
CA LEU A 93 -1.77 9.78 3.49
C LEU A 93 -1.15 10.10 4.86
N THR A 94 -1.90 9.90 5.94
CA THR A 94 -1.44 10.18 7.30
C THR A 94 -0.25 9.28 7.68
N ALA A 95 -0.38 7.97 7.42
CA ALA A 95 0.69 7.01 7.64
C ALA A 95 1.93 7.32 6.79
N LEU A 96 1.74 7.66 5.50
CA LEU A 96 2.84 8.01 4.61
C LEU A 96 3.55 9.30 5.03
N LYS A 97 2.83 10.32 5.52
CA LYS A 97 3.45 11.55 6.06
C LYS A 97 4.41 11.24 7.20
N THR A 98 4.00 10.36 8.12
CA THR A 98 4.83 9.93 9.25
C THR A 98 6.01 9.10 8.78
N ALA A 99 5.75 8.05 7.98
CA ALA A 99 6.79 7.14 7.49
C ALA A 99 7.85 7.85 6.62
N CYS A 100 7.43 8.83 5.82
CA CYS A 100 8.33 9.58 4.94
C CYS A 100 9.15 10.67 5.66
N ALA A 101 8.99 10.87 6.97
CA ALA A 101 9.71 11.93 7.69
C ALA A 101 11.24 11.75 7.63
N GLY A 102 11.72 10.51 7.58
CA GLY A 102 13.13 10.16 7.44
C GLY A 102 13.43 9.24 6.26
N ALA A 103 12.49 8.98 5.37
CA ALA A 103 12.70 8.03 4.28
C ALA A 103 13.63 8.58 3.19
N ASP A 104 14.40 7.68 2.59
CA ASP A 104 15.24 7.96 1.42
C ASP A 104 14.49 7.62 0.12
N VAL A 105 13.62 6.60 0.17
CA VAL A 105 12.84 6.13 -0.98
C VAL A 105 11.37 5.96 -0.60
N LEU A 106 10.47 6.43 -1.46
CA LEU A 106 9.03 6.16 -1.41
C LEU A 106 8.59 5.47 -2.70
N VAL A 107 8.02 4.27 -2.57
CA VAL A 107 7.43 3.49 -3.66
C VAL A 107 5.91 3.46 -3.49
N MET A 108 5.19 4.16 -4.37
CA MET A 108 3.74 4.26 -4.30
C MET A 108 3.07 3.20 -5.18
N ALA A 109 2.92 1.99 -4.65
CA ALA A 109 2.33 0.86 -5.35
C ALA A 109 0.88 0.55 -4.91
N ALA A 110 0.30 1.35 -4.01
CA ALA A 110 -1.11 1.27 -3.65
C ALA A 110 -2.02 1.81 -4.76
N ALA A 111 -3.18 1.19 -4.94
CA ALA A 111 -4.25 1.69 -5.81
C ALA A 111 -5.19 2.56 -4.97
N VAL A 112 -4.87 3.85 -4.87
CA VAL A 112 -5.67 4.83 -4.14
C VAL A 112 -6.93 5.16 -4.95
N ALA A 113 -8.09 5.18 -4.30
CA ALA A 113 -9.35 5.56 -4.95
C ALA A 113 -9.41 7.07 -5.20
N ASP A 114 -9.65 7.48 -6.45
CA ASP A 114 -9.73 8.89 -6.86
C ASP A 114 -10.98 9.61 -6.33
N TYR A 115 -12.02 8.85 -5.98
CA TYR A 115 -13.28 9.34 -5.46
C TYR A 115 -13.68 8.61 -4.18
N ALA A 116 -14.38 9.31 -3.30
CA ALA A 116 -14.96 8.77 -2.08
C ALA A 116 -16.45 9.16 -1.97
N PRO A 117 -17.28 8.40 -1.26
CA PRO A 117 -18.65 8.80 -0.93
C PRO A 117 -18.68 10.18 -0.27
N ASP A 118 -19.57 11.05 -0.74
CA ASP A 118 -19.76 12.39 -0.17
C ASP A 118 -20.27 12.30 1.27
N LYS A 119 -21.12 11.30 1.55
CA LYS A 119 -21.64 10.99 2.88
C LYS A 119 -21.49 9.50 3.17
N VAL A 120 -21.02 9.20 4.38
CA VAL A 120 -20.92 7.84 4.91
C VAL A 120 -22.13 7.58 5.79
N ALA A 121 -22.89 6.52 5.50
CA ALA A 121 -24.03 6.16 6.34
C ALA A 121 -23.55 5.53 7.67
N ALA A 122 -24.14 5.96 8.79
CA ALA A 122 -23.79 5.42 10.11
C ALA A 122 -24.29 3.99 10.35
N SER A 123 -25.24 3.52 9.53
CA SER A 123 -25.78 2.16 9.58
C SER A 123 -25.88 1.57 8.17
N LYS A 124 -25.92 0.23 8.10
CA LYS A 124 -26.04 -0.49 6.83
C LYS A 124 -27.28 -0.01 6.08
N LEU A 125 -27.09 0.48 4.85
CA LEU A 125 -28.22 0.91 4.02
C LEU A 125 -29.14 -0.29 3.75
N ARG A 126 -30.42 -0.15 4.13
CA ARG A 126 -31.43 -1.19 4.00
C ARG A 126 -31.72 -1.45 2.52
N ARG A 127 -31.96 -2.71 2.18
CA ARG A 127 -32.45 -3.06 0.84
C ARG A 127 -33.87 -2.50 0.68
N THR A 128 -34.08 -1.78 -0.41
CA THR A 128 -35.40 -1.35 -0.90
C THR A 128 -35.55 -1.85 -2.34
N ASP A 129 -36.75 -1.70 -2.91
CA ASP A 129 -37.00 -2.02 -4.33
C ASP A 129 -36.61 -0.85 -5.25
N GLN A 130 -36.03 0.21 -4.70
CA GLN A 130 -35.58 1.40 -5.42
C GLN A 130 -34.06 1.38 -5.61
N PRO A 131 -33.54 1.98 -6.70
CA PRO A 131 -32.11 2.23 -6.84
C PRO A 131 -31.52 3.03 -5.67
N ILE A 132 -30.22 2.83 -5.42
CA ILE A 132 -29.46 3.65 -4.48
C ILE A 132 -28.55 4.56 -5.30
N ASP A 133 -28.71 5.87 -5.12
CA ASP A 133 -27.81 6.87 -5.68
C ASP A 133 -26.64 7.12 -4.72
N LEU A 134 -25.41 6.99 -5.23
CA LEU A 134 -24.20 7.27 -4.48
C LEU A 134 -23.52 8.51 -5.06
N HIS A 135 -23.60 9.62 -4.34
CA HIS A 135 -22.86 10.83 -4.69
C HIS A 135 -21.40 10.69 -4.26
N LEU A 136 -20.51 10.87 -5.23
CA LEU A 136 -19.06 10.79 -5.03
C LEU A 136 -18.45 12.18 -5.12
N ARG A 137 -17.45 12.42 -4.28
CA ARG A 137 -16.59 13.61 -4.32
C ARG A 137 -15.15 13.19 -4.62
N PRO A 138 -14.33 14.08 -5.21
CA PRO A 138 -12.90 13.84 -5.33
C PRO A 138 -12.29 13.48 -3.98
N ASN A 139 -11.42 12.48 -3.98
CA ASN A 139 -10.70 12.04 -2.80
C ASN A 139 -9.41 12.84 -2.61
N VAL A 140 -8.71 12.56 -1.51
CA VAL A 140 -7.38 13.13 -1.28
C VAL A 140 -6.38 12.61 -2.30
N ASP A 141 -5.74 13.52 -3.02
CA ASP A 141 -4.60 13.20 -3.87
C ASP A 141 -3.37 12.96 -2.98
N VAL A 142 -3.06 11.69 -2.71
CA VAL A 142 -1.98 11.28 -1.80
C VAL A 142 -0.62 11.79 -2.28
N LEU A 143 -0.31 11.65 -3.57
CA LEU A 143 0.98 12.06 -4.13
C LEU A 143 1.16 13.58 -4.03
N LYS A 144 0.14 14.34 -4.47
CA LYS A 144 0.16 15.80 -4.39
C LYS A 144 0.22 16.29 -2.95
N SER A 145 -0.54 15.67 -2.05
CA SER A 145 -0.61 16.04 -0.64
C SER A 145 0.67 15.74 0.15
N LEU A 146 1.48 14.79 -0.29
CA LEU A 146 2.81 14.56 0.28
C LEU A 146 3.78 15.70 -0.06
N GLY A 147 3.56 16.43 -1.16
CA GLY A 147 4.38 17.56 -1.62
C GLY A 147 5.83 17.17 -1.93
N PRO A 148 6.64 17.96 -2.63
CA PRO A 148 8.06 17.62 -2.81
C PRO A 148 8.81 17.59 -1.47
N ARG A 149 9.74 16.65 -1.30
CA ARG A 149 10.62 16.57 -0.12
C ARG A 149 12.06 16.38 -0.57
N ARG A 150 12.96 17.25 -0.12
CA ARG A 150 14.38 17.20 -0.48
C ARG A 150 14.99 15.89 0.01
N GLY A 151 15.71 15.19 -0.87
CA GLY A 151 16.39 13.93 -0.55
C GLY A 151 15.50 12.68 -0.62
N LEU A 152 14.19 12.81 -0.81
CA LEU A 152 13.29 11.66 -0.96
C LEU A 152 13.14 11.30 -2.45
N PHE A 153 13.65 10.13 -2.84
CA PHE A 153 13.41 9.56 -4.16
C PHE A 153 12.01 8.94 -4.23
N ARG A 154 11.28 9.19 -5.32
CA ARG A 154 9.88 8.77 -5.45
C ARG A 154 9.64 7.94 -6.70
N VAL A 155 8.92 6.84 -6.53
CA VAL A 155 8.46 5.97 -7.62
C VAL A 155 6.94 5.91 -7.55
N GLY A 156 6.29 6.25 -8.66
CA GLY A 156 4.84 6.12 -8.84
C GLY A 156 4.52 4.99 -9.81
N PHE A 157 3.38 4.32 -9.58
CA PHE A 157 2.79 3.38 -10.54
C PHE A 157 1.49 3.96 -11.09
N ALA A 158 1.27 3.75 -12.37
CA ALA A 158 0.01 4.05 -13.04
C ALA A 158 -0.44 2.80 -13.81
N ALA A 159 -1.73 2.51 -13.73
CA ALA A 159 -2.37 1.50 -14.57
C ALA A 159 -3.38 2.23 -15.46
N GLU A 160 -3.24 2.04 -16.77
CA GLU A 160 -4.18 2.54 -17.78
C GLU A 160 -4.77 1.33 -18.51
N THR A 161 -6.00 1.47 -19.01
CA THR A 161 -6.75 0.42 -19.73
C THR A 161 -7.30 0.95 -21.02
#